data_AF-A0AAN7BTI4-F1
#
_entry.id   AF-A0AAN7BTI4-F1
#
_cell.length_a   1.000
_cell.length_b   1.000
_cell.length_c   1.000
_cell.angle_alpha   90.00
_cell.angle_beta   90.00
_cell.angle_gamma   90.00
#
_symmetry.space_group_name_H-M   'P 1'
#
loop_
_entity.id
_entity.type
_entity.pdbx_description
1 polymer ?
#
loop_
_entity_poly.entity_id
_entity_poly.type
_entity_poly.pdbx_seq_one_letter_code
_entity_poly.pdbx_strand_id
1 'polypeptide(L)'
;MVDVASRAEPPGLPRASSSFRTRATPRRVPTTHRVTIAIPSPSPTSNVTSTSARSPASVVRSPELNVTSTPWSKKLILTLDGGGIKGYASLITLQALMEEIAKVEKERSPSALSSAHTDRIPRDKIPNDVYREGQYLPCHYFDYIAGTSVGGLIAIMLGMQGNSAEDCIKEFHRQNKAIPLTDLTQNLPALVELPLLYRRSTWPTKRTREFFETFAKFSVTSTAASRNPPSPSIASSFDSVEFRKDSYQCQTLAWCTEVEPHRARRPYAFCTYKEEDANPSLVSIPEVAKAITTPSSYSFKPFKLGSGQFVDGSKEIRDPTLEVLKEISALLDNTQQPSVDLLLSLGTDEHHTWFYEKIIFRSSTRPHRSSFAASQQSVLSEEGKSYNQYHRFEVPGIKLGLKRRYYLREIEEATKKWLEDDQQKVSIRRYAELLVDRRRERAETVRWETFALGVRYICQYEGCKDKDNKGRGWGGRGDFYDHLERRHDLMKRAERGKVRDVEEELDAGRTFGFGL
;
A
#
# COMPACT_ATOMS: atom_id res chain seq x y z
N MET A 1 -47.03 -23.29 -75.66
CA MET A 1 -46.50 -24.27 -76.63
C MET A 1 -45.32 -23.63 -77.34
N VAL A 2 -44.19 -24.35 -77.38
CA VAL A 2 -42.93 -24.12 -78.14
C VAL A 2 -42.03 -23.01 -77.57
N ASP A 3 -40.94 -23.29 -76.83
CA ASP A 3 -39.59 -23.80 -77.24
C ASP A 3 -38.81 -22.78 -78.12
N VAL A 4 -37.49 -22.56 -78.10
CA VAL A 4 -36.30 -23.07 -77.38
C VAL A 4 -35.09 -22.17 -77.77
N ALA A 5 -34.17 -21.99 -76.82
CA ALA A 5 -32.70 -21.80 -76.87
C ALA A 5 -31.92 -20.75 -77.74
N SER A 6 -30.94 -20.16 -77.03
CA SER A 6 -29.46 -20.16 -77.27
C SER A 6 -28.88 -18.73 -77.23
N ARG A 7 -27.82 -18.39 -76.47
CA ARG A 7 -26.41 -18.86 -76.44
C ARG A 7 -25.79 -18.43 -75.08
N ALA A 8 -25.14 -19.28 -74.28
CA ALA A 8 -23.79 -19.85 -74.36
C ALA A 8 -22.62 -18.88 -73.99
N GLU A 9 -22.08 -19.03 -72.77
CA GLU A 9 -20.74 -18.60 -72.34
C GLU A 9 -19.92 -19.84 -71.91
N PRO A 10 -18.60 -19.91 -72.21
CA PRO A 10 -17.69 -20.87 -71.57
C PRO A 10 -16.38 -20.17 -71.03
N PRO A 11 -15.37 -20.86 -70.43
CA PRO A 11 -15.34 -21.30 -69.03
C PRO A 11 -13.95 -21.15 -68.30
N GLY A 12 -13.92 -21.41 -66.96
CA GLY A 12 -12.80 -22.04 -66.20
C GLY A 12 -11.87 -21.14 -65.34
N LEU A 13 -12.01 -21.05 -64.00
CA LEU A 13 -11.46 -21.89 -62.87
C LEU A 13 -9.98 -21.59 -62.48
N PRO A 14 -9.50 -21.75 -61.20
CA PRO A 14 -10.04 -22.61 -60.13
C PRO A 14 -10.11 -22.04 -58.69
N ARG A 15 -10.78 -22.82 -57.83
CA ARG A 15 -10.86 -22.74 -56.36
C ARG A 15 -9.52 -22.98 -55.66
N ALA A 16 -9.32 -22.34 -54.51
CA ALA A 16 -8.50 -22.88 -53.41
C ALA A 16 -9.29 -22.81 -52.10
N SER A 17 -9.57 -23.98 -51.53
CA SER A 17 -10.08 -24.21 -50.20
C SER A 17 -9.02 -23.95 -49.14
N SER A 18 -9.35 -23.24 -48.06
CA SER A 18 -8.73 -23.55 -46.77
C SER A 18 -9.72 -23.29 -45.62
N SER A 19 -9.76 -24.29 -44.76
CA SER A 19 -10.63 -24.48 -43.61
C SER A 19 -10.51 -23.36 -42.58
N PHE A 20 -11.60 -22.61 -42.36
CA PHE A 20 -11.75 -21.82 -41.14
C PHE A 20 -12.08 -22.77 -39.98
N ARG A 21 -11.04 -23.20 -39.28
CA ARG A 21 -11.13 -23.71 -37.92
C ARG A 21 -11.69 -22.56 -37.08
N THR A 22 -12.96 -22.63 -36.70
CA THR A 22 -13.58 -21.71 -35.73
C THR A 22 -12.81 -21.82 -34.41
N ARG A 23 -11.84 -20.92 -34.23
CA ARG A 23 -11.14 -20.75 -32.97
C ARG A 23 -12.16 -20.20 -31.99
N ALA A 24 -12.49 -21.01 -31.00
CA ALA A 24 -13.37 -20.65 -29.89
C ALA A 24 -13.02 -19.25 -29.39
N THR A 25 -14.02 -18.39 -29.35
CA THR A 25 -13.95 -17.09 -28.70
C THR A 25 -13.51 -17.31 -27.25
N PRO A 26 -12.42 -16.69 -26.78
CA PRO A 26 -12.12 -16.72 -25.35
C PRO A 26 -13.30 -16.05 -24.63
N ARG A 27 -13.94 -16.82 -23.75
CA ARG A 27 -15.04 -16.37 -22.90
C ARG A 27 -14.63 -15.07 -22.21
N ARG A 28 -15.46 -14.04 -22.40
CA ARG A 28 -15.53 -12.83 -21.59
C ARG A 28 -15.49 -13.22 -20.11
N VAL A 29 -14.53 -12.69 -19.35
CA VAL A 29 -14.64 -12.58 -17.89
C VAL A 29 -14.98 -11.12 -17.59
N PRO A 30 -16.19 -10.82 -17.09
CA PRO A 30 -16.51 -9.50 -16.57
C PRO A 30 -15.68 -9.24 -15.30
N THR A 31 -15.00 -8.10 -15.18
CA THR A 31 -14.40 -7.63 -13.92
C THR A 31 -15.45 -7.09 -12.94
N THR A 32 -16.53 -7.84 -12.75
CA THR A 32 -17.54 -7.63 -11.71
C THR A 32 -17.64 -8.89 -10.85
N HIS A 33 -16.49 -9.46 -10.48
CA HIS A 33 -16.45 -10.60 -9.56
C HIS A 33 -16.19 -10.06 -8.16
N ARG A 34 -17.21 -10.25 -7.31
CA ARG A 34 -17.24 -9.97 -5.87
C ARG A 34 -15.88 -10.26 -5.25
N VAL A 35 -15.26 -9.21 -4.73
CA VAL A 35 -14.17 -9.38 -3.77
C VAL A 35 -14.82 -9.79 -2.46
N THR A 36 -14.75 -11.07 -2.11
CA THR A 36 -15.07 -11.48 -0.74
C THR A 36 -13.78 -11.34 0.05
N ILE A 37 -13.60 -10.21 0.72
CA ILE A 37 -12.71 -10.22 1.88
C ILE A 37 -13.44 -11.10 2.89
N ALA A 38 -12.76 -12.10 3.45
CA ALA A 38 -13.13 -12.59 4.76
C ALA A 38 -13.01 -11.42 5.73
N ILE A 39 -14.03 -10.55 5.80
CA ILE A 39 -14.32 -9.79 7.01
C ILE A 39 -14.42 -10.91 8.03
N PRO A 40 -13.48 -11.03 8.98
CA PRO A 40 -13.62 -12.04 10.01
C PRO A 40 -15.00 -11.76 10.59
N SER A 41 -15.91 -12.73 10.46
CA SER A 41 -17.19 -12.68 11.15
C SER A 41 -16.87 -12.23 12.57
N PRO A 42 -17.55 -11.22 13.12
CA PRO A 42 -17.34 -10.83 14.50
C PRO A 42 -17.67 -12.06 15.33
N SER A 43 -16.67 -12.89 15.62
CA SER A 43 -16.82 -13.96 16.57
C SER A 43 -17.06 -13.22 17.87
N PRO A 44 -18.19 -13.46 18.56
CA PRO A 44 -18.52 -12.74 19.79
C PRO A 44 -17.43 -12.89 20.87
N THR A 45 -16.46 -13.78 20.65
CA THR A 45 -15.32 -14.09 21.51
C THR A 45 -14.03 -13.33 21.19
N SER A 46 -13.83 -12.74 20.00
CA SER A 46 -12.56 -12.04 19.67
C SER A 46 -12.44 -10.64 20.27
N ASN A 47 -13.56 -10.07 20.71
CA ASN A 47 -13.66 -8.71 21.23
C ASN A 47 -13.94 -8.65 22.74
N VAL A 48 -13.82 -9.78 23.45
CA VAL A 48 -14.09 -9.82 24.89
C VAL A 48 -12.94 -9.15 25.63
N THR A 49 -13.23 -7.98 26.21
CA THR A 49 -12.44 -7.41 27.30
C THR A 49 -12.43 -8.41 28.44
N SER A 50 -11.29 -9.02 28.74
CA SER A 50 -11.12 -9.96 29.85
C SER A 50 -11.26 -9.21 31.18
N THR A 51 -12.48 -9.08 31.70
CA THR A 51 -12.72 -8.67 33.08
C THR A 51 -12.58 -9.88 34.00
N SER A 52 -11.76 -9.74 35.05
CA SER A 52 -11.47 -10.80 36.00
C SER A 52 -12.72 -11.23 36.77
N ALA A 53 -12.88 -12.55 36.92
CA ALA A 53 -14.03 -13.16 37.57
C ALA A 53 -14.03 -12.93 39.09
N ARG A 54 -15.15 -12.42 39.61
CA ARG A 54 -15.53 -12.57 41.03
C ARG A 54 -17.03 -12.86 41.14
N SER A 55 -17.35 -14.16 41.21
CA SER A 55 -18.54 -14.82 41.80
C SER A 55 -19.97 -14.51 41.27
N PRO A 56 -20.94 -15.45 41.48
CA PRO A 56 -22.01 -15.68 40.50
C PRO A 56 -23.42 -15.27 40.95
N ALA A 57 -24.32 -15.32 39.96
CA ALA A 57 -25.79 -15.37 40.02
C ALA A 57 -26.56 -14.04 40.18
N SER A 58 -27.06 -13.52 39.05
CA SER A 58 -28.50 -13.27 38.90
C SER A 58 -28.86 -13.12 37.42
N VAL A 59 -29.94 -13.78 37.03
CA VAL A 59 -30.56 -13.73 35.70
C VAL A 59 -31.09 -12.31 35.48
N VAL A 60 -30.45 -11.54 34.58
CA VAL A 60 -31.00 -10.29 34.08
C VAL A 60 -30.99 -10.35 32.55
N ARG A 61 -32.18 -10.12 32.00
CA ARG A 61 -32.52 -10.11 30.57
C ARG A 61 -31.54 -9.24 29.78
N SER A 62 -31.07 -9.79 28.67
CA SER A 62 -30.13 -9.20 27.73
C SER A 62 -30.56 -7.80 27.29
N PRO A 63 -29.74 -6.75 27.50
CA PRO A 63 -29.82 -5.57 26.66
C PRO A 63 -29.15 -5.90 25.32
N GLU A 64 -29.81 -5.51 24.24
CA GLU A 64 -29.34 -5.62 22.86
C GLU A 64 -27.88 -5.17 22.73
N LEU A 65 -26.96 -6.12 22.56
CA LEU A 65 -25.56 -5.85 22.28
C LEU A 65 -25.46 -5.29 20.86
N ASN A 66 -25.35 -3.96 20.75
CA ASN A 66 -24.92 -3.30 19.53
C ASN A 66 -23.48 -3.74 19.19
N VAL A 67 -23.34 -4.76 18.33
CA VAL A 67 -22.06 -5.28 17.80
C VAL A 67 -21.39 -4.27 16.83
N THR A 68 -21.80 -3.00 16.82
CA THR A 68 -21.54 -2.04 15.72
C THR A 68 -20.37 -1.06 15.92
N SER A 69 -19.66 -1.02 17.05
CA SER A 69 -18.54 -0.06 17.21
C SER A 69 -17.26 -0.67 17.78
N THR A 70 -16.54 -1.47 16.96
CA THR A 70 -15.13 -1.78 17.25
C THR A 70 -14.24 -0.63 16.75
N PRO A 71 -13.08 -0.34 17.37
CA PRO A 71 -12.14 0.68 16.87
C PRO A 71 -11.49 0.33 15.51
N TRP A 72 -11.80 -0.86 14.99
CA TRP A 72 -11.36 -1.37 13.69
C TRP A 72 -12.44 -1.35 12.60
N SER A 73 -13.68 -1.00 12.96
CA SER A 73 -14.82 -0.98 12.04
C SER A 73 -14.61 0.02 10.92
N LYS A 74 -14.21 1.24 11.27
CA LYS A 74 -13.91 2.30 10.31
C LYS A 74 -12.44 2.34 9.91
N LYS A 75 -12.17 2.72 8.66
CA LYS A 75 -10.83 2.70 8.05
C LYS A 75 -10.16 4.07 8.01
N LEU A 76 -8.84 4.07 8.21
CA LEU A 76 -7.97 5.23 8.07
C LEU A 76 -7.08 5.04 6.84
N ILE A 77 -7.14 6.00 5.90
CA ILE A 77 -6.48 5.90 4.60
C ILE A 77 -5.52 7.08 4.43
N LEU A 78 -4.29 6.77 4.02
CA LEU A 78 -3.30 7.73 3.55
C LEU A 78 -3.11 7.57 2.04
N THR A 79 -3.16 8.67 1.29
CA THR A 79 -2.91 8.71 -0.14
C THR A 79 -1.80 9.69 -0.49
N LEU A 80 -0.92 9.29 -1.41
CA LEU A 80 0.30 10.00 -1.76
C LEU A 80 0.32 10.26 -3.27
N ASP A 81 0.33 11.53 -3.65
CA ASP A 81 0.37 11.96 -5.05
C ASP A 81 1.60 11.42 -5.81
N GLY A 82 1.40 11.17 -7.11
CA GLY A 82 2.46 11.08 -8.10
C GLY A 82 2.96 12.47 -8.52
N GLY A 83 4.16 12.53 -9.10
CA GLY A 83 4.76 13.81 -9.50
C GLY A 83 6.28 13.81 -9.71
N GLY A 84 6.90 12.63 -9.79
CA GLY A 84 8.35 12.50 -9.86
C GLY A 84 9.04 13.03 -8.60
N ILE A 85 10.18 13.70 -8.76
CA ILE A 85 11.01 14.17 -7.62
C ILE A 85 10.25 15.06 -6.64
N LYS A 86 9.18 15.75 -7.08
CA LYS A 86 8.41 16.66 -6.23
C LYS A 86 7.41 15.95 -5.32
N GLY A 87 7.08 14.69 -5.61
CA GLY A 87 6.36 13.83 -4.66
C GLY A 87 7.12 13.64 -3.34
N TYR A 88 8.41 14.01 -3.30
CA TYR A 88 9.18 14.12 -2.07
C TYR A 88 8.59 15.13 -1.08
N ALA A 89 7.87 16.17 -1.54
CA ALA A 89 7.17 17.11 -0.66
C ALA A 89 6.13 16.39 0.22
N SER A 90 5.38 15.43 -0.34
CA SER A 90 4.43 14.61 0.42
C SER A 90 5.10 13.86 1.56
N LEU A 91 6.35 13.41 1.37
CA LEU A 91 7.13 12.73 2.41
C LEU A 91 7.58 13.70 3.51
N ILE A 92 7.95 14.94 3.18
CA ILE A 92 8.29 15.98 4.16
C ILE A 92 7.04 16.41 4.96
N THR A 93 5.89 16.56 4.30
CA THR A 93 4.61 16.80 4.99
C THR A 93 4.26 15.64 5.92
N LEU A 94 4.46 14.39 5.49
CA LEU A 94 4.26 13.22 6.35
C LEU A 94 5.23 13.21 7.54
N GLN A 95 6.50 13.59 7.35
CA GLN A 95 7.47 13.71 8.44
C GLN A 95 6.94 14.67 9.52
N ALA A 96 6.45 15.85 9.15
CA ALA A 96 5.89 16.81 10.09
C ALA A 96 4.67 16.24 10.85
N LEU A 97 3.79 15.51 10.16
CA LEU A 97 2.67 14.81 10.82
C LEU A 97 3.15 13.75 11.80
N MET A 98 4.14 12.93 11.42
CA MET A 98 4.66 11.86 12.27
C MET A 98 5.44 12.40 13.48
N GLU A 99 6.13 13.53 13.33
CA GLU A 99 6.76 14.25 14.44
C GLU A 99 5.71 14.79 15.43
N GLU A 100 4.60 15.33 14.93
CA GLU A 100 3.51 15.80 15.80
C GLU A 100 2.80 14.62 16.49
N ILE A 101 2.57 13.50 15.79
CA ILE A 101 2.09 12.24 16.39
C ILE A 101 3.03 11.81 17.53
N ALA A 102 4.34 11.83 17.32
CA ALA A 102 5.32 11.46 18.33
C ALA A 102 5.24 12.36 19.57
N LYS A 103 4.92 13.66 19.43
CA LYS A 103 4.69 14.56 20.56
C LYS A 103 3.40 14.22 21.29
N VAL A 104 2.28 14.09 20.55
CA VAL A 104 0.97 13.78 21.13
C VAL A 104 1.01 12.44 21.89
N GLU A 105 1.66 11.41 21.34
CA GLU A 105 1.84 10.12 22.02
C GLU A 105 2.61 10.22 23.35
N LYS A 106 3.52 11.18 23.45
CA LYS A 106 4.30 11.41 24.67
C LYS A 106 3.55 12.26 25.69
N GLU A 107 2.72 13.20 25.23
CA GLU A 107 1.87 14.08 26.05
C GLU A 107 0.72 13.31 26.71
N ARG A 108 0.19 12.27 26.04
CA ARG A 108 -0.87 11.42 26.56
C ARG A 108 -0.35 10.47 27.66
N SER A 109 -1.22 10.11 28.62
CA SER A 109 -0.91 9.17 29.70
C SER A 109 -1.65 7.82 29.50
N PRO A 110 -0.97 6.67 29.62
CA PRO A 110 0.48 6.53 29.75
C PRO A 110 1.20 7.00 28.47
N SER A 111 2.46 7.41 28.63
CA SER A 111 3.30 7.87 27.52
C SER A 111 3.71 6.68 26.65
N ALA A 112 3.46 6.76 25.34
CA ALA A 112 3.81 5.68 24.42
C ALA A 112 5.20 5.92 23.81
N LEU A 113 6.17 5.05 24.15
CA LEU A 113 7.56 5.15 23.67
C LEU A 113 7.75 4.65 22.22
N SER A 114 6.74 4.00 21.65
CA SER A 114 6.71 3.53 20.27
C SER A 114 5.28 3.50 19.78
N SER A 115 5.09 3.65 18.48
CA SER A 115 3.80 3.39 17.85
C SER A 115 3.27 1.97 18.08
N ALA A 116 4.12 0.98 18.40
CA ALA A 116 3.70 -0.39 18.68
C ALA A 116 3.17 -0.62 20.11
N HIS A 117 3.27 0.39 20.99
CA HIS A 117 2.97 0.28 22.41
C HIS A 117 1.57 -0.27 22.73
N THR A 118 1.48 -1.16 23.71
CA THR A 118 0.24 -1.75 24.21
C THR A 118 0.40 -2.12 25.69
N ASP A 119 -0.64 -1.93 26.49
CA ASP A 119 -0.65 -2.35 27.90
C ASP A 119 -0.97 -3.84 28.07
N ARG A 120 -1.37 -4.53 26.98
CA ARG A 120 -1.72 -5.94 27.01
C ARG A 120 -0.51 -6.87 27.18
N ILE A 121 0.65 -6.43 26.68
CA ILE A 121 1.88 -7.22 26.70
C ILE A 121 2.94 -6.38 27.42
N PRO A 122 3.47 -6.86 28.55
CA PRO A 122 4.58 -6.21 29.22
C PRO A 122 5.74 -5.92 28.26
N ARG A 123 6.27 -4.70 28.32
CA ARG A 123 7.32 -4.21 27.39
C ARG A 123 8.54 -5.13 27.32
N ASP A 124 8.92 -5.75 28.42
CA ASP A 124 10.04 -6.68 28.55
C ASP A 124 9.85 -7.99 27.76
N LYS A 125 8.59 -8.36 27.47
CA LYS A 125 8.27 -9.54 26.65
C LYS A 125 8.29 -9.28 25.16
N ILE A 126 8.32 -8.02 24.72
CA ILE A 126 8.31 -7.66 23.30
C ILE A 126 9.76 -7.50 22.81
N PRO A 127 10.18 -8.23 21.75
CA PRO A 127 11.50 -8.06 21.16
C PRO A 127 11.78 -6.61 20.72
N ASN A 128 13.01 -6.14 20.89
CA ASN A 128 13.38 -4.73 20.61
C ASN A 128 13.24 -4.35 19.14
N ASP A 129 13.53 -5.28 18.22
CA ASP A 129 13.38 -5.13 16.77
C ASP A 129 11.92 -5.02 16.32
N VAL A 130 11.00 -5.59 17.11
CA VAL A 130 9.55 -5.47 16.91
C VAL A 130 9.01 -4.20 17.57
N TYR A 131 9.42 -3.91 18.81
CA TYR A 131 8.94 -2.74 19.54
C TYR A 131 9.43 -1.41 18.93
N ARG A 132 10.67 -1.37 18.40
CA ARG A 132 11.30 -0.20 17.76
C ARG A 132 11.11 1.08 18.57
N GLU A 133 11.72 1.11 19.75
CA GLU A 133 11.62 2.23 20.67
C GLU A 133 12.04 3.56 20.04
N GLY A 134 11.27 4.61 20.32
CA GLY A 134 11.44 5.94 19.72
C GLY A 134 10.92 6.07 18.29
N GLN A 135 10.39 5.00 17.68
CA GLN A 135 9.87 5.03 16.31
C GLN A 135 8.34 5.02 16.25
N TYR A 136 7.82 5.93 15.43
CA TYR A 136 6.40 6.04 15.13
C TYR A 136 6.20 5.74 13.64
N LEU A 137 5.64 4.57 13.35
CA LEU A 137 5.55 4.03 11.99
C LEU A 137 4.18 4.36 11.37
N PRO A 138 4.10 4.96 10.17
CA PRO A 138 2.81 5.27 9.54
C PRO A 138 1.89 4.05 9.38
N CYS A 139 2.45 2.85 9.16
CA CYS A 139 1.67 1.61 9.08
C CYS A 139 0.97 1.21 10.39
N HIS A 140 1.28 1.84 11.52
CA HIS A 140 0.55 1.65 12.78
C HIS A 140 -0.64 2.60 12.95
N TYR A 141 -0.70 3.67 12.15
CA TYR A 141 -1.74 4.69 12.22
C TYR A 141 -2.75 4.59 11.07
N PHE A 142 -2.38 3.99 9.95
CA PHE A 142 -3.25 3.84 8.77
C PHE A 142 -3.56 2.38 8.45
N ASP A 143 -4.79 2.11 8.03
CA ASP A 143 -5.20 0.79 7.53
C ASP A 143 -4.75 0.58 6.09
N TYR A 144 -4.72 1.66 5.30
CA TYR A 144 -4.31 1.65 3.90
C TYR A 144 -3.36 2.80 3.62
N ILE A 145 -2.25 2.50 2.95
CA ILE A 145 -1.35 3.51 2.39
C ILE A 145 -1.29 3.29 0.87
N ALA A 146 -1.69 4.31 0.12
CA ALA A 146 -1.75 4.22 -1.33
C ALA A 146 -0.95 5.34 -1.99
N GLY A 147 -0.43 5.08 -3.18
CA GLY A 147 0.24 6.13 -3.94
C GLY A 147 0.47 5.81 -5.40
N THR A 148 0.68 6.84 -6.19
CA THR A 148 1.05 6.74 -7.61
C THR A 148 2.53 7.08 -7.79
N SER A 149 3.26 6.35 -8.65
CA SER A 149 4.65 6.67 -8.99
C SER A 149 5.57 6.77 -7.77
N VAL A 150 6.26 7.89 -7.56
CA VAL A 150 7.07 8.19 -6.37
C VAL A 150 6.23 8.11 -5.09
N GLY A 151 4.98 8.57 -5.09
CA GLY A 151 4.06 8.37 -3.98
C GLY A 151 3.78 6.89 -3.72
N GLY A 152 3.71 6.08 -4.77
CA GLY A 152 3.60 4.62 -4.66
C GLY A 152 4.87 3.97 -4.09
N LEU A 153 6.06 4.43 -4.46
CA LEU A 153 7.32 3.97 -3.84
C LEU A 153 7.36 4.30 -2.34
N ILE A 154 6.92 5.51 -1.96
CA ILE A 154 6.80 5.90 -0.55
C ILE A 154 5.78 4.98 0.14
N ALA A 155 4.62 4.73 -0.47
CA ALA A 155 3.62 3.83 0.08
C ALA A 155 4.17 2.41 0.32
N ILE A 156 4.99 1.89 -0.59
CA ILE A 156 5.70 0.60 -0.42
C ILE A 156 6.64 0.65 0.79
N MET A 157 7.49 1.68 0.91
CA MET A 157 8.43 1.76 2.03
C MET A 157 7.71 1.87 3.39
N LEU A 158 6.64 2.64 3.45
CA LEU A 158 5.88 2.84 4.68
C LEU A 158 5.01 1.64 5.04
N GLY A 159 4.21 1.15 4.08
CA GLY A 159 3.19 0.15 4.32
C GLY A 159 3.70 -1.28 4.23
N MET A 160 4.61 -1.58 3.29
CA MET A 160 5.15 -2.94 3.13
C MET A 160 6.40 -3.21 3.95
N GLN A 161 7.31 -2.24 4.05
CA GLN A 161 8.59 -2.43 4.76
C GLN A 161 8.54 -1.93 6.21
N GLY A 162 7.47 -1.22 6.60
CA GLY A 162 7.35 -0.66 7.94
C GLY A 162 8.42 0.39 8.26
N ASN A 163 8.88 1.15 7.26
CA ASN A 163 9.86 2.22 7.48
C ASN A 163 9.19 3.43 8.14
N SER A 164 9.96 4.16 8.95
CA SER A 164 9.55 5.49 9.41
C SER A 164 9.61 6.51 8.27
N ALA A 165 8.94 7.66 8.43
CA ALA A 165 9.06 8.77 7.47
C ALA A 165 10.52 9.25 7.34
N GLU A 166 11.26 9.26 8.46
CA GLU A 166 12.68 9.62 8.51
C GLU A 166 13.56 8.63 7.73
N ASP A 167 13.30 7.33 7.85
CA ASP A 167 14.07 6.32 7.12
C ASP A 167 13.81 6.40 5.60
N CYS A 168 12.57 6.69 5.22
CA CYS A 168 12.24 6.98 3.82
C CYS A 168 13.02 8.20 3.32
N ILE A 169 13.10 9.28 4.09
CA ILE A 169 13.86 10.49 3.74
C ILE A 169 15.34 10.18 3.54
N LYS A 170 15.95 9.44 4.47
CA LYS A 170 17.35 9.00 4.37
C LYS A 170 17.58 8.18 3.11
N GLU A 171 16.66 7.27 2.77
CA GLU A 171 16.75 6.46 1.57
C GLU A 171 16.64 7.32 0.30
N PHE A 172 15.73 8.29 0.25
CA PHE A 172 15.65 9.27 -0.84
C PHE A 172 16.96 10.04 -1.04
N HIS A 173 17.58 10.51 0.05
CA HIS A 173 18.87 11.19 0.01
C HIS A 173 20.01 10.29 -0.45
N ARG A 174 20.08 9.06 0.08
CA ARG A 174 21.11 8.07 -0.29
C ARG A 174 21.06 7.80 -1.79
N GLN A 175 19.87 7.60 -2.32
CA GLN A 175 19.68 7.27 -3.73
C GLN A 175 19.90 8.47 -4.65
N ASN A 176 19.53 9.68 -4.22
CA ASN A 176 19.84 10.89 -4.97
C ASN A 176 21.35 11.15 -5.08
N LYS A 177 22.13 10.81 -4.03
CA LYS A 177 23.61 10.85 -4.06
C LYS A 177 24.22 9.76 -4.96
N ALA A 178 23.58 8.60 -5.04
CA ALA A 178 24.06 7.45 -5.81
C ALA A 178 23.89 7.60 -7.34
N ILE A 179 23.05 8.54 -7.79
CA ILE A 179 22.90 8.85 -9.22
C ILE A 179 24.17 9.56 -9.70
N PRO A 180 24.96 8.99 -10.63
CA PRO A 180 26.18 9.63 -11.10
C PRO A 180 25.84 10.97 -11.75
N LEU A 181 26.17 12.06 -11.06
CA LEU A 181 26.13 13.42 -11.61
C LEU A 181 27.40 13.62 -12.43
N THR A 182 27.56 12.97 -13.60
CA THR A 182 28.61 13.48 -14.50
C THR A 182 28.22 14.87 -14.97
N ASP A 183 29.17 15.76 -14.68
CA ASP A 183 29.44 17.14 -15.05
C ASP A 183 28.87 17.65 -16.38
N LEU A 184 27.56 17.59 -16.58
CA LEU A 184 26.88 18.31 -17.67
C LEU A 184 26.85 19.83 -17.46
N THR A 185 27.37 20.34 -16.33
CA THR A 185 27.24 21.74 -15.93
C THR A 185 28.51 22.58 -16.08
N GLN A 186 29.67 21.98 -16.37
CA GLN A 186 30.91 22.76 -16.41
C GLN A 186 31.27 23.32 -17.80
N ASN A 187 30.75 22.78 -18.92
CA ASN A 187 31.21 23.20 -20.26
C ASN A 187 30.13 23.23 -21.36
N LEU A 188 28.88 23.60 -21.08
CA LEU A 188 27.90 23.88 -22.15
C LEU A 188 27.28 25.27 -21.95
N PRO A 189 27.60 26.25 -22.81
CA PRO A 189 26.89 27.51 -22.81
C PRO A 189 25.43 27.27 -23.19
N ALA A 190 24.55 28.07 -22.59
CA ALA A 190 23.16 28.16 -22.99
C ALA A 190 23.09 28.31 -24.53
N LEU A 191 22.24 27.52 -25.18
CA LEU A 191 21.93 27.53 -26.62
C LEU A 191 22.78 26.59 -27.51
N VAL A 192 22.50 25.28 -27.52
CA VAL A 192 22.75 24.42 -28.70
C VAL A 192 21.58 23.45 -28.87
N GLU A 193 20.87 23.61 -29.99
CA GLU A 193 19.95 22.62 -30.54
C GLU A 193 20.71 21.33 -30.86
N LEU A 194 20.30 20.19 -30.28
CA LEU A 194 20.83 18.89 -30.68
C LEU A 194 19.94 18.28 -31.78
N PRO A 195 20.51 17.75 -32.88
CA PRO A 195 19.80 17.50 -34.12
C PRO A 195 18.83 16.32 -34.05
N LEU A 196 17.72 16.50 -34.78
CA LEU A 196 16.79 15.51 -35.29
C LEU A 196 17.50 14.28 -35.88
N LEU A 197 17.85 13.26 -35.09
CA LEU A 197 18.17 11.91 -35.56
C LEU A 197 18.32 10.98 -34.33
N TYR A 198 17.22 10.43 -33.81
CA TYR A 198 17.32 9.19 -33.05
C TYR A 198 16.23 8.19 -33.47
N ARG A 199 16.74 7.20 -34.18
CA ARG A 199 16.06 6.11 -34.87
C ARG A 199 15.51 5.10 -33.86
N ARG A 200 14.40 4.48 -34.23
CA ARG A 200 13.74 3.33 -33.59
C ARG A 200 14.68 2.38 -32.84
N SER A 201 14.18 1.92 -31.70
CA SER A 201 14.53 0.68 -30.98
C SER A 201 15.65 0.74 -29.94
N THR A 202 15.35 0.10 -28.80
CA THR A 202 16.16 -0.19 -27.60
C THR A 202 16.19 0.90 -26.53
N TRP A 203 16.02 0.45 -25.28
CA TRP A 203 16.10 1.23 -24.03
C TRP A 203 17.24 2.26 -24.09
N PRO A 204 17.02 3.53 -23.69
CA PRO A 204 18.08 4.53 -23.82
C PRO A 204 19.18 4.28 -22.78
N THR A 205 20.36 3.83 -23.24
CA THR A 205 21.65 3.72 -22.51
C THR A 205 21.68 2.98 -21.16
N LYS A 206 22.87 2.42 -20.83
CA LYS A 206 23.20 1.78 -19.53
C LYS A 206 22.78 2.62 -18.31
N ARG A 207 22.78 3.95 -18.46
CA ARG A 207 22.62 4.93 -17.39
C ARG A 207 21.18 5.28 -17.01
N THR A 208 20.24 5.30 -17.97
CA THR A 208 18.80 5.42 -17.64
C THR A 208 18.29 4.13 -17.03
N ARG A 209 18.85 2.98 -17.46
CA ARG A 209 18.64 1.68 -16.82
C ARG A 209 19.09 1.70 -15.35
N GLU A 210 20.28 2.22 -15.07
CA GLU A 210 20.79 2.38 -13.70
C GLU A 210 19.86 3.22 -12.82
N PHE A 211 19.29 4.32 -13.30
CA PHE A 211 18.35 5.16 -12.54
C PHE A 211 17.00 4.46 -12.22
N PHE A 212 16.43 3.70 -13.16
CA PHE A 212 15.21 2.92 -12.87
C PHE A 212 15.52 1.65 -12.06
N GLU A 213 16.71 1.06 -12.25
CA GLU A 213 17.25 0.06 -11.33
C GLU A 213 17.49 0.66 -9.94
N THR A 214 17.78 1.97 -9.81
CA THR A 214 17.86 2.66 -8.51
C THR A 214 16.51 2.62 -7.80
N PHE A 215 15.39 2.82 -8.50
CA PHE A 215 14.05 2.69 -7.90
C PHE A 215 13.64 1.25 -7.59
N ALA A 216 14.09 0.28 -8.39
CA ALA A 216 13.99 -1.13 -7.98
C ALA A 216 14.88 -1.43 -6.75
N LYS A 217 16.07 -0.81 -6.66
CA LYS A 217 16.97 -0.89 -5.50
C LYS A 217 16.44 -0.15 -4.27
N PHE A 218 15.62 0.90 -4.42
CA PHE A 218 14.89 1.56 -3.32
C PHE A 218 14.08 0.53 -2.54
N SER A 219 13.43 -0.40 -3.25
CA SER A 219 12.66 -1.48 -2.63
C SER A 219 13.54 -2.61 -2.07
N VAL A 220 14.70 -2.90 -2.67
CA VAL A 220 15.58 -4.03 -2.27
C VAL A 220 16.55 -3.68 -1.13
N THR A 221 17.08 -2.44 -1.10
CA THR A 221 18.08 -2.06 -0.09
C THR A 221 17.42 -1.82 1.27
N SER A 222 16.22 -1.26 1.29
CA SER A 222 15.44 -1.08 2.52
C SER A 222 15.07 -2.43 3.18
N THR A 223 14.81 -3.48 2.41
CA THR A 223 14.60 -4.83 2.97
C THR A 223 15.86 -5.47 3.55
N ALA A 224 17.05 -5.06 3.09
CA ALA A 224 18.33 -5.60 3.54
C ALA A 224 18.90 -4.83 4.75
N ALA A 225 18.64 -3.53 4.85
CA ALA A 225 19.19 -2.68 5.92
C ALA A 225 18.54 -2.89 7.30
N SER A 226 17.35 -3.50 7.37
CA SER A 226 16.63 -3.75 8.64
C SER A 226 16.91 -5.12 9.27
N ARG A 227 17.77 -5.96 8.68
CA ARG A 227 18.07 -7.30 9.20
C ARG A 227 19.56 -7.42 9.55
N ASN A 228 19.88 -7.49 10.84
CA ASN A 228 21.13 -8.12 11.27
C ASN A 228 21.14 -9.57 10.76
N PRO A 229 22.30 -10.11 10.34
CA PRO A 229 22.35 -11.46 9.78
C PRO A 229 21.88 -12.47 10.83
N PRO A 230 20.87 -13.32 10.52
CA PRO A 230 20.57 -14.46 11.37
C PRO A 230 21.73 -15.46 11.30
N SER A 231 21.90 -16.20 12.39
CA SER A 231 22.78 -17.36 12.53
C SER A 231 22.67 -18.30 11.32
N PRO A 232 23.75 -18.98 10.92
CA PRO A 232 23.80 -19.74 9.68
C PRO A 232 23.07 -21.09 9.83
N SER A 233 21.75 -21.08 9.70
CA SER A 233 20.99 -22.29 9.39
C SER A 233 19.67 -21.90 8.75
N ILE A 234 19.45 -22.38 7.51
CA ILE A 234 18.36 -22.09 6.56
C ILE A 234 18.71 -20.93 5.60
N ALA A 235 19.59 -21.24 4.66
CA ALA A 235 19.73 -20.48 3.42
C ALA A 235 18.51 -20.76 2.52
N SER A 236 17.40 -20.06 2.73
CA SER A 236 16.38 -19.89 1.69
C SER A 236 16.75 -18.68 0.85
N SER A 237 16.85 -18.89 -0.47
CA SER A 237 17.03 -17.89 -1.52
C SER A 237 16.49 -16.49 -1.18
N PHE A 238 17.40 -15.53 -0.98
CA PHE A 238 17.14 -14.14 -0.61
C PHE A 238 16.60 -13.24 -1.74
N ASP A 239 16.20 -13.82 -2.87
CA ASP A 239 15.71 -13.07 -4.02
C ASP A 239 14.17 -12.96 -4.00
N SER A 240 13.70 -11.75 -3.69
CA SER A 240 12.35 -11.22 -3.94
C SER A 240 11.27 -11.56 -2.90
N VAL A 241 11.07 -10.67 -1.93
CA VAL A 241 9.88 -10.67 -1.06
C VAL A 241 8.63 -10.42 -1.92
N GLU A 242 7.58 -11.22 -1.68
CA GLU A 242 6.28 -11.10 -2.35
C GLU A 242 5.62 -9.75 -2.01
N PHE A 243 4.98 -9.10 -2.98
CA PHE A 243 4.13 -7.93 -2.76
C PHE A 243 2.77 -8.33 -2.17
N ARG A 244 2.81 -8.96 -1.00
CA ARG A 244 1.65 -9.45 -0.28
C ARG A 244 1.86 -9.25 1.20
N LYS A 245 0.79 -8.91 1.90
CA LYS A 245 0.83 -8.73 3.35
C LYS A 245 -0.32 -9.47 4.00
N ASP A 246 -0.16 -9.74 5.28
CA ASP A 246 -1.23 -10.33 6.05
C ASP A 246 -2.43 -9.37 6.12
N SER A 247 -3.65 -9.91 5.99
CA SER A 247 -4.90 -9.14 6.00
C SER A 247 -5.12 -8.33 7.28
N TYR A 248 -4.46 -8.71 8.37
CA TYR A 248 -4.58 -8.05 9.66
C TYR A 248 -3.57 -6.93 9.88
N GLN A 249 -2.74 -6.58 8.90
CA GLN A 249 -1.80 -5.45 8.97
C GLN A 249 -2.22 -4.34 8.00
N CYS A 250 -1.55 -3.18 8.09
CA CYS A 250 -1.71 -2.08 7.13
C CYS A 250 -1.45 -2.54 5.69
N GLN A 251 -2.41 -2.32 4.79
CA GLN A 251 -2.34 -2.71 3.38
C GLN A 251 -1.77 -1.58 2.51
N THR A 252 -1.18 -1.95 1.36
CA THR A 252 -0.59 -1.00 0.42
C THR A 252 -1.21 -1.12 -0.96
N LEU A 253 -1.49 0.02 -1.60
CA LEU A 253 -1.95 0.10 -2.99
C LEU A 253 -0.98 0.95 -3.82
N ALA A 254 -0.32 0.33 -4.79
CA ALA A 254 0.62 1.01 -5.67
C ALA A 254 0.00 1.18 -7.07
N TRP A 255 -0.34 2.42 -7.41
CA TRP A 255 -1.08 2.76 -8.62
C TRP A 255 -0.18 2.98 -9.84
N CYS A 256 -0.66 2.49 -10.98
CA CYS A 256 -0.07 2.66 -12.29
C CYS A 256 -1.16 2.70 -13.38
N THR A 257 -0.72 2.77 -14.63
CA THR A 257 -1.58 2.69 -15.80
C THR A 257 -1.28 1.40 -16.55
N GLU A 258 -2.31 0.55 -16.72
CA GLU A 258 -2.27 -0.60 -17.62
C GLU A 258 -2.45 -0.15 -19.07
N VAL A 259 -1.63 -0.70 -19.96
CA VAL A 259 -1.57 -0.38 -21.38
C VAL A 259 -1.81 -1.63 -22.20
N GLU A 260 -2.90 -1.63 -22.96
CA GLU A 260 -3.21 -2.67 -23.93
C GLU A 260 -3.13 -2.11 -25.36
N PRO A 261 -2.68 -2.90 -26.35
CA PRO A 261 -2.78 -2.52 -27.75
C PRO A 261 -4.23 -2.21 -28.14
N HIS A 262 -4.45 -1.06 -28.79
CA HIS A 262 -5.76 -0.64 -29.30
C HIS A 262 -6.86 -0.43 -28.26
N ARG A 263 -6.53 -0.32 -26.97
CA ARG A 263 -7.48 0.07 -25.92
C ARG A 263 -7.08 1.37 -25.25
N ALA A 264 -8.07 2.01 -24.65
CA ALA A 264 -7.83 3.12 -23.74
C ALA A 264 -7.00 2.62 -22.55
N ARG A 265 -6.08 3.48 -22.11
CA ARG A 265 -5.28 3.29 -20.89
C ARG A 265 -6.20 3.21 -19.68
N ARG A 266 -5.86 2.34 -18.72
CA ARG A 266 -6.71 2.08 -17.55
C ARG A 266 -5.92 2.22 -16.25
N PRO A 267 -6.52 2.81 -15.20
CA PRO A 267 -6.03 2.66 -13.84
C PRO A 267 -5.82 1.21 -13.44
N TYR A 268 -4.69 0.93 -12.81
CA TYR A 268 -4.39 -0.37 -12.24
C TYR A 268 -3.67 -0.20 -10.91
N ALA A 269 -4.17 -0.89 -9.87
CA ALA A 269 -3.55 -0.92 -8.55
C ALA A 269 -2.92 -2.30 -8.31
N PHE A 270 -1.64 -2.31 -7.92
CA PHE A 270 -1.08 -3.47 -7.24
C PHE A 270 -1.46 -3.38 -5.77
N CYS A 271 -2.20 -4.38 -5.28
CA CYS A 271 -2.73 -4.43 -3.92
C CYS A 271 -2.08 -5.55 -3.12
N THR A 272 -1.89 -5.33 -1.82
CA THR A 272 -1.29 -6.34 -0.93
C THR A 272 -2.26 -7.37 -0.39
N TYR A 273 -3.58 -7.09 -0.47
CA TYR A 273 -4.65 -8.01 -0.09
C TYR A 273 -4.96 -8.99 -1.22
N LYS A 274 -5.60 -10.12 -0.89
CA LYS A 274 -5.86 -11.22 -1.83
C LYS A 274 -7.01 -10.91 -2.79
N GLU A 275 -6.78 -11.17 -4.08
CA GLU A 275 -7.83 -11.55 -5.02
C GLU A 275 -7.97 -13.08 -4.95
N GLU A 276 -9.14 -13.61 -4.56
CA GLU A 276 -9.34 -15.06 -4.32
C GLU A 276 -9.28 -15.92 -5.61
N ASP A 277 -9.41 -15.32 -6.79
CA ASP A 277 -9.67 -16.06 -8.04
C ASP A 277 -8.56 -16.01 -9.10
N ALA A 278 -7.54 -15.17 -8.94
CA ALA A 278 -6.39 -15.21 -9.84
C ALA A 278 -5.39 -16.22 -9.29
N ASN A 279 -4.87 -17.11 -10.14
CA ASN A 279 -3.63 -17.83 -9.88
C ASN A 279 -2.50 -16.88 -10.30
N PRO A 280 -2.06 -15.92 -9.46
CA PRO A 280 -1.23 -14.83 -9.95
C PRO A 280 0.21 -15.33 -9.81
N SER A 281 0.98 -15.24 -10.88
CA SER A 281 2.44 -15.24 -10.72
C SER A 281 2.80 -14.31 -9.57
N LEU A 282 3.43 -14.84 -8.51
CA LEU A 282 3.78 -14.06 -7.31
C LEU A 282 4.57 -12.83 -7.77
N VAL A 283 4.00 -11.65 -7.57
CA VAL A 283 4.64 -10.40 -7.97
C VAL A 283 5.53 -9.94 -6.83
N SER A 284 6.79 -9.66 -7.13
CA SER A 284 7.73 -9.16 -6.15
C SER A 284 7.64 -7.65 -5.93
N ILE A 285 8.05 -7.17 -4.76
CA ILE A 285 8.11 -5.72 -4.47
C ILE A 285 8.89 -4.94 -5.56
N PRO A 286 10.07 -5.39 -6.02
CA PRO A 286 10.82 -4.67 -7.06
C PRO A 286 10.11 -4.63 -8.41
N GLU A 287 9.33 -5.65 -8.77
CA GLU A 287 8.52 -5.66 -9.99
C GLU A 287 7.38 -4.64 -9.91
N VAL A 288 6.69 -4.55 -8.77
CA VAL A 288 5.68 -3.51 -8.54
C VAL A 288 6.32 -2.12 -8.62
N ALA A 289 7.42 -1.89 -7.90
CA ALA A 289 8.15 -0.62 -7.92
C ALA A 289 8.56 -0.20 -9.33
N LYS A 290 8.98 -1.16 -10.15
CA LYS A 290 9.32 -0.94 -11.56
C LYS A 290 8.08 -0.64 -12.41
N ALA A 291 6.98 -1.36 -12.22
CA ALA A 291 5.73 -1.15 -12.95
C ALA A 291 5.20 0.27 -12.74
N ILE A 292 5.12 0.72 -11.48
CA ILE A 292 4.55 2.02 -11.12
C ILE A 292 5.41 3.22 -11.52
N THR A 293 6.71 3.02 -11.81
CA THR A 293 7.65 4.10 -12.19
C THR A 293 8.07 4.07 -13.65
N THR A 294 7.60 3.08 -14.44
CA THR A 294 8.01 2.93 -15.83
C THR A 294 7.51 4.10 -16.68
N PRO A 295 8.36 4.87 -17.37
CA PRO A 295 7.92 6.06 -18.08
C PRO A 295 6.79 5.81 -19.09
N SER A 296 5.74 6.60 -19.00
CA SER A 296 4.59 6.55 -19.90
C SER A 296 4.86 7.14 -21.31
N SER A 297 6.06 7.65 -21.59
CA SER A 297 6.39 8.29 -22.86
C SER A 297 6.49 7.28 -24.00
N TYR A 298 6.03 7.66 -25.21
CA TYR A 298 6.05 6.82 -26.41
C TYR A 298 7.44 6.29 -26.80
N SER A 299 8.51 6.95 -26.34
CA SER A 299 9.89 6.52 -26.58
C SER A 299 10.30 5.32 -25.70
N PHE A 300 9.53 4.99 -24.66
CA PHE A 300 9.82 3.91 -23.73
C PHE A 300 8.85 2.75 -23.92
N LYS A 301 9.36 1.52 -23.79
CA LYS A 301 8.51 0.33 -23.81
C LYS A 301 7.83 0.17 -22.45
N PRO A 302 6.51 -0.07 -22.41
CA PRO A 302 5.82 -0.48 -21.18
C PRO A 302 6.50 -1.67 -20.51
N PHE A 303 6.45 -1.71 -19.18
CA PHE A 303 6.99 -2.82 -18.41
C PHE A 303 6.02 -3.99 -18.45
N LYS A 304 6.51 -5.17 -18.86
CA LYS A 304 5.69 -6.36 -18.98
C LYS A 304 5.80 -7.17 -17.69
N LEU A 305 4.67 -7.52 -17.10
CA LEU A 305 4.59 -8.33 -15.90
C LEU A 305 3.37 -9.23 -16.01
N GLY A 306 3.57 -10.56 -15.92
CA GLY A 306 2.53 -11.53 -16.21
C GLY A 306 1.94 -11.34 -17.62
N SER A 307 0.61 -11.24 -17.70
CA SER A 307 -0.12 -10.95 -18.96
C SER A 307 -0.29 -9.46 -19.28
N GLY A 308 0.06 -8.57 -18.36
CA GLY A 308 -0.18 -7.13 -18.47
C GLY A 308 1.04 -6.32 -18.94
N GLN A 309 0.80 -5.07 -19.33
CA GLN A 309 1.85 -4.09 -19.59
C GLN A 309 1.55 -2.80 -18.84
N PHE A 310 2.53 -2.28 -18.12
CA PHE A 310 2.33 -1.21 -17.15
C PHE A 310 3.26 -0.03 -17.43
N VAL A 311 2.73 1.17 -17.20
CA VAL A 311 3.47 2.42 -17.19
C VAL A 311 3.04 3.25 -15.99
N ASP A 312 3.84 4.25 -15.68
CA ASP A 312 3.60 5.19 -14.60
C ASP A 312 2.24 5.88 -14.74
N GLY A 313 1.48 5.87 -13.65
CA GLY A 313 0.13 6.40 -13.61
C GLY A 313 0.03 7.91 -13.42
N SER A 314 1.12 8.65 -13.20
CA SER A 314 1.04 10.07 -12.83
C SER A 314 0.44 10.98 -13.90
N LYS A 315 0.32 10.50 -15.16
CA LYS A 315 -0.37 11.24 -16.22
C LYS A 315 -1.88 11.10 -16.13
N GLU A 316 -2.37 9.93 -15.77
CA GLU A 316 -3.79 9.61 -15.70
C GLU A 316 -4.37 9.79 -14.28
N ILE A 317 -3.61 9.39 -13.25
CA ILE A 317 -4.01 9.27 -11.83
C ILE A 317 -2.91 9.86 -10.94
N ARG A 318 -2.62 11.14 -11.12
CA ARG A 318 -1.64 11.83 -10.28
C ARG A 318 -2.03 11.75 -8.80
N ASP A 319 -3.26 12.12 -8.51
CA ASP A 319 -3.86 12.00 -7.18
C ASP A 319 -4.71 10.70 -7.16
N PRO A 320 -4.28 9.67 -6.41
CA PRO A 320 -5.01 8.41 -6.34
C PRO A 320 -6.20 8.45 -5.35
N THR A 321 -6.46 9.55 -4.64
CA THR A 321 -7.48 9.62 -3.58
C THR A 321 -8.85 9.09 -4.02
N LEU A 322 -9.35 9.51 -5.19
CA LEU A 322 -10.67 9.07 -5.67
C LEU A 322 -10.69 7.57 -6.02
N GLU A 323 -9.68 7.08 -6.72
CA GLU A 323 -9.63 5.68 -7.15
C GLU A 323 -9.39 4.74 -5.96
N VAL A 324 -8.61 5.17 -4.98
CA VAL A 324 -8.45 4.48 -3.70
C VAL A 324 -9.75 4.42 -2.92
N LEU A 325 -10.50 5.52 -2.87
CA LEU A 325 -11.80 5.55 -2.20
C LEU A 325 -12.79 4.59 -2.86
N LYS A 326 -12.87 4.57 -4.20
CA LYS A 326 -13.73 3.63 -4.93
C LYS A 326 -13.33 2.18 -4.69
N GLU A 327 -12.04 1.87 -4.79
CA GLU A 327 -11.50 0.53 -4.55
C GLU A 327 -11.86 0.06 -3.14
N ILE A 328 -11.48 0.84 -2.12
CA ILE A 328 -11.70 0.44 -0.73
C ILE A 328 -13.19 0.42 -0.37
N SER A 329 -14.00 1.34 -0.87
CA SER A 329 -15.44 1.31 -0.62
C SER A 329 -16.11 0.12 -1.30
N ALA A 330 -15.63 -0.32 -2.46
CA ALA A 330 -16.12 -1.54 -3.11
C ALA A 330 -15.76 -2.81 -2.33
N LEU A 331 -14.67 -2.80 -1.57
CA LEU A 331 -14.24 -3.91 -0.69
C LEU A 331 -15.04 -3.99 0.62
N LEU A 332 -15.49 -2.83 1.11
CA LEU A 332 -16.16 -2.70 2.40
C LEU A 332 -17.67 -2.68 2.12
N ASP A 333 -18.28 -3.87 2.03
CA ASP A 333 -19.71 -4.08 1.75
C ASP A 333 -20.61 -2.97 2.33
N ASN A 334 -21.48 -2.42 1.48
CA ASN A 334 -22.35 -1.26 1.73
C ASN A 334 -23.17 -1.38 3.03
N THR A 335 -22.59 -0.91 4.14
CA THR A 335 -23.35 -0.58 5.35
C THR A 335 -24.03 0.78 5.16
N GLN A 336 -25.09 1.06 5.93
CA GLN A 336 -25.78 2.36 5.90
C GLN A 336 -24.91 3.54 6.39
N GLN A 337 -23.68 3.28 6.81
CA GLN A 337 -22.75 4.26 7.38
C GLN A 337 -21.41 4.26 6.63
N PRO A 338 -20.71 5.40 6.56
CA PRO A 338 -19.42 5.49 5.91
C PRO A 338 -18.38 4.59 6.59
N SER A 339 -17.77 3.73 5.77
CA SER A 339 -16.79 2.72 6.20
C SER A 339 -15.38 3.31 6.38
N VAL A 340 -15.11 4.49 5.83
CA VAL A 340 -13.87 5.24 6.01
C VAL A 340 -14.07 6.35 7.05
N ASP A 341 -13.23 6.40 8.07
CA ASP A 341 -13.27 7.48 9.05
C ASP A 341 -12.46 8.70 8.61
N LEU A 342 -11.24 8.44 8.13
CA LEU A 342 -10.31 9.47 7.70
C LEU A 342 -9.71 9.10 6.35
N LEU A 343 -9.82 10.03 5.39
CA LEU A 343 -9.10 10.03 4.13
C LEU A 343 -8.12 11.20 4.12
N LEU A 344 -6.83 10.90 4.23
CA LEU A 344 -5.77 11.90 4.24
C LEU A 344 -4.99 11.85 2.92
N SER A 345 -4.87 12.99 2.24
CA SER A 345 -4.21 13.10 0.93
C SER A 345 -3.03 14.06 1.01
N LEU A 346 -1.84 13.62 0.61
CA LEU A 346 -0.62 14.42 0.61
C LEU A 346 -0.11 14.62 -0.82
N GLY A 347 -0.01 15.88 -1.24
CA GLY A 347 0.36 16.19 -2.61
C GLY A 347 0.98 17.55 -2.83
N THR A 348 1.17 17.87 -4.10
CA THR A 348 1.66 19.16 -4.57
C THR A 348 0.71 19.71 -5.64
N ASP A 349 0.53 21.03 -5.68
CA ASP A 349 -0.40 21.70 -6.61
C ASP A 349 0.08 21.69 -8.08
N GLU A 350 1.16 20.96 -8.41
CA GLU A 350 1.95 21.28 -9.58
C GLU A 350 1.35 20.82 -10.91
N HIS A 351 1.03 21.78 -11.77
CA HIS A 351 0.54 21.55 -13.13
C HIS A 351 1.64 21.32 -14.18
N HIS A 352 2.91 21.21 -13.80
CA HIS A 352 3.98 21.07 -14.79
C HIS A 352 4.20 19.62 -15.19
N THR A 353 4.37 19.45 -16.50
CA THR A 353 4.89 18.25 -17.16
C THR A 353 6.07 17.68 -16.38
N TRP A 354 6.05 16.36 -16.20
CA TRP A 354 7.13 15.56 -15.64
C TRP A 354 8.51 16.12 -16.07
N PHE A 355 9.45 16.29 -15.13
CA PHE A 355 10.78 16.85 -15.43
C PHE A 355 11.55 16.17 -16.59
N TYR A 356 11.25 14.91 -16.92
CA TYR A 356 11.82 14.17 -18.05
C TYR A 356 11.24 14.62 -19.40
N GLU A 357 10.01 15.13 -19.45
CA GLU A 357 9.46 15.71 -20.69
C GLU A 357 10.22 16.98 -21.07
N LYS A 358 10.63 17.80 -20.09
CA LYS A 358 11.54 18.94 -20.32
C LYS A 358 12.93 18.53 -20.83
N ILE A 359 13.36 17.29 -20.60
CA ILE A 359 14.67 16.79 -21.05
C ILE A 359 14.63 16.39 -22.53
N ILE A 360 13.47 15.97 -23.06
CA ILE A 360 13.38 15.34 -24.39
C ILE A 360 12.55 16.19 -25.38
N PHE A 361 11.60 17.01 -24.92
CA PHE A 361 10.70 17.75 -25.80
C PHE A 361 10.49 19.21 -25.36
N ARG A 362 10.64 20.14 -26.31
CA ARG A 362 10.10 21.51 -26.26
C ARG A 362 8.62 21.54 -26.68
N SER A 363 7.81 20.54 -26.30
CA SER A 363 6.39 20.54 -26.62
C SER A 363 5.56 20.96 -25.42
N SER A 364 4.73 21.98 -25.63
CA SER A 364 3.69 22.44 -24.72
C SER A 364 2.59 21.39 -24.65
N THR A 365 2.77 20.37 -23.81
CA THR A 365 1.63 19.54 -23.39
C THR A 365 0.80 20.40 -22.43
N ARG A 366 -0.39 20.78 -22.90
CA ARG A 366 -1.39 21.48 -22.08
C ARG A 366 -1.60 20.66 -20.79
N PRO A 367 -1.52 21.28 -19.60
CA PRO A 367 -1.84 20.57 -18.38
C PRO A 367 -3.29 20.10 -18.44
N HIS A 368 -3.52 18.82 -18.10
CA HIS A 368 -4.85 18.24 -17.95
C HIS A 368 -5.49 18.79 -16.65
N ARG A 369 -5.74 20.10 -16.60
CA ARG A 369 -6.38 20.78 -15.44
C ARG A 369 -7.79 20.27 -15.17
N SER A 370 -8.47 19.73 -16.17
CA SER A 370 -9.87 19.30 -16.07
C SER A 370 -10.08 18.03 -15.27
N SER A 371 -9.10 17.11 -15.17
CA SER A 371 -9.33 15.83 -14.47
C SER A 371 -9.15 15.94 -12.96
N PHE A 372 -8.19 16.75 -12.48
CA PHE A 372 -7.91 16.89 -11.05
C PHE A 372 -8.99 17.66 -10.27
N ALA A 373 -9.47 18.78 -10.80
CA ALA A 373 -10.57 19.51 -10.16
C ALA A 373 -11.87 18.68 -10.15
N ALA A 374 -12.13 17.93 -11.23
CA ALA A 374 -13.26 17.02 -11.31
C ALA A 374 -13.13 15.84 -10.33
N SER A 375 -11.91 15.29 -10.14
CA SER A 375 -11.69 14.22 -9.17
C SER A 375 -11.86 14.72 -7.74
N GLN A 376 -11.36 15.91 -7.40
CA GLN A 376 -11.58 16.51 -6.08
C GLN A 376 -13.07 16.77 -5.80
N GLN A 377 -13.80 17.34 -6.76
CA GLN A 377 -15.24 17.52 -6.62
C GLN A 377 -15.99 16.18 -6.42
N SER A 378 -15.53 15.13 -7.09
CA SER A 378 -16.08 13.79 -6.94
C SER A 378 -15.81 13.23 -5.55
N VAL A 379 -14.59 13.40 -5.01
CA VAL A 379 -14.28 13.01 -3.62
C VAL A 379 -15.19 13.75 -2.65
N LEU A 380 -15.33 15.08 -2.78
CA LEU A 380 -16.20 15.85 -1.90
C LEU A 380 -17.67 15.41 -1.96
N SER A 381 -18.14 14.90 -3.11
CA SER A 381 -19.51 14.39 -3.25
C SER A 381 -19.77 13.05 -2.53
N GLU A 382 -18.72 12.39 -2.08
CA GLU A 382 -18.73 11.14 -1.32
C GLU A 382 -18.70 11.34 0.20
N GLU A 383 -18.62 12.60 0.67
CA GLU A 383 -18.66 12.93 2.09
C GLU A 383 -19.99 12.48 2.74
N GLY A 384 -19.87 11.83 3.91
CA GLY A 384 -21.00 11.25 4.64
C GLY A 384 -21.57 9.96 4.04
N LYS A 385 -21.17 9.59 2.81
CA LYS A 385 -21.55 8.33 2.17
C LYS A 385 -20.44 7.29 2.34
N SER A 386 -19.26 7.63 1.84
CA SER A 386 -18.10 6.71 1.79
C SER A 386 -17.11 7.01 2.91
N TYR A 387 -16.97 8.28 3.30
CA TYR A 387 -16.07 8.70 4.40
C TYR A 387 -16.68 9.73 5.36
N ASN A 388 -16.11 9.83 6.58
CA ASN A 388 -16.48 10.87 7.56
C ASN A 388 -15.64 12.15 7.45
N GLN A 389 -14.31 12.03 7.35
CA GLN A 389 -13.40 13.17 7.29
C GLN A 389 -12.45 13.03 6.10
N TYR A 390 -12.27 14.13 5.37
CA TYR A 390 -11.30 14.24 4.29
C TYR A 390 -10.45 15.49 4.46
N HIS A 391 -9.14 15.35 4.29
CA HIS A 391 -8.24 16.49 4.22
C HIS A 391 -7.10 16.25 3.25
N ARG A 392 -6.76 17.32 2.53
CA ARG A 392 -5.65 17.31 1.59
C ARG A 392 -4.64 18.36 1.98
N PHE A 393 -3.45 17.90 2.32
CA PHE A 393 -2.28 18.73 2.47
C PHE A 393 -1.64 18.91 1.09
N GLU A 394 -1.90 20.07 0.49
CA GLU A 394 -1.40 20.42 -0.83
C GLU A 394 -0.32 21.50 -0.73
N VAL A 395 0.93 21.09 -0.95
CA VAL A 395 2.07 22.01 -0.93
C VAL A 395 2.03 22.87 -2.20
N PRO A 396 2.03 24.21 -2.09
CA PRO A 396 1.92 25.09 -3.24
C PRO A 396 3.21 25.14 -4.07
N GLY A 397 3.06 25.58 -5.33
CA GLY A 397 4.01 25.37 -6.43
C GLY A 397 5.49 25.55 -6.09
N ILE A 398 6.20 24.43 -5.96
CA ILE A 398 7.62 24.40 -5.64
C ILE A 398 8.43 24.76 -6.89
N LYS A 399 9.08 25.92 -6.88
CA LYS A 399 9.98 26.36 -7.96
C LYS A 399 11.36 25.75 -7.76
N LEU A 400 11.72 24.81 -8.63
CA LEU A 400 13.07 24.22 -8.64
C LEU A 400 14.03 25.04 -9.48
N GLY A 401 15.27 25.13 -9.02
CA GLY A 401 16.37 25.75 -9.74
C GLY A 401 16.85 24.92 -10.95
N LEU A 402 17.96 25.35 -11.52
CA LEU A 402 18.58 24.66 -12.67
C LEU A 402 19.47 23.48 -12.25
N LYS A 403 19.99 23.50 -11.02
CA LYS A 403 20.97 22.53 -10.53
C LYS A 403 20.28 21.36 -9.82
N ARG A 404 20.14 20.24 -10.54
CA ARG A 404 19.46 19.01 -10.07
C ARG A 404 19.91 18.50 -8.71
N ARG A 405 21.19 18.62 -8.38
CA ARG A 405 21.75 18.17 -7.09
C ARG A 405 21.11 18.84 -5.87
N TYR A 406 20.44 19.99 -6.05
CA TYR A 406 19.78 20.73 -4.97
C TYR A 406 18.27 20.53 -4.90
N TYR A 407 17.66 19.72 -5.80
CA TYR A 407 16.20 19.59 -5.86
C TYR A 407 15.59 19.11 -4.54
N LEU A 408 16.13 18.07 -3.91
CA LEU A 408 15.61 17.60 -2.62
C LEU A 408 15.65 18.69 -1.55
N ARG A 409 16.75 19.46 -1.49
CA ARG A 409 16.92 20.55 -0.54
C ARG A 409 15.94 21.70 -0.82
N GLU A 410 15.78 22.10 -2.09
CA GLU A 410 14.83 23.14 -2.49
C GLU A 410 13.38 22.74 -2.18
N ILE A 411 13.04 21.46 -2.36
CA ILE A 411 11.72 20.90 -2.00
C ILE A 411 11.52 20.92 -0.49
N GLU A 412 12.52 20.49 0.29
CA GLU A 412 12.48 20.52 1.75
C GLU A 412 12.29 21.94 2.28
N GLU A 413 13.10 22.89 1.82
CA GLU A 413 13.03 24.30 2.25
C GLU A 413 11.65 24.90 1.92
N ALA A 414 11.15 24.67 0.71
CA ALA A 414 9.83 25.17 0.30
C ALA A 414 8.69 24.54 1.13
N THR A 415 8.76 23.22 1.37
CA THR A 415 7.72 22.49 2.12
C THR A 415 7.75 22.88 3.59
N LYS A 416 8.92 22.98 4.22
CA LYS A 416 9.07 23.40 5.62
C LYS A 416 8.57 24.83 5.83
N LYS A 417 8.87 25.75 4.90
CA LYS A 417 8.33 27.10 4.95
C LYS A 417 6.80 27.13 4.87
N TRP A 418 6.21 26.27 4.05
CA TRP A 418 4.74 26.15 3.98
C TRP A 418 4.15 25.57 5.28
N LEU A 419 4.83 24.61 5.91
CA LEU A 419 4.44 24.02 7.20
C LEU A 419 4.56 25.00 8.39
N GLU A 420 5.28 26.11 8.25
CA GLU A 420 5.38 27.15 9.29
C GLU A 420 4.08 27.94 9.44
N ASP A 421 3.17 27.89 8.47
CA ASP A 421 1.86 28.52 8.53
C ASP A 421 1.00 27.91 9.65
N ASP A 422 0.37 28.78 10.45
CA ASP A 422 -0.42 28.36 11.61
C ASP A 422 -1.62 27.49 11.23
N GLN A 423 -2.23 27.71 10.06
CA GLN A 423 -3.30 26.86 9.56
C GLN A 423 -2.83 25.42 9.33
N GLN A 424 -1.59 25.25 8.84
CA GLN A 424 -1.02 23.92 8.61
C GLN A 424 -0.66 23.26 9.93
N LYS A 425 -0.07 23.99 10.88
CA LYS A 425 0.23 23.47 12.24
C LYS A 425 -1.03 23.00 12.95
N VAL A 426 -2.10 23.80 12.94
CA VAL A 426 -3.40 23.44 13.54
C VAL A 426 -3.98 22.19 12.89
N SER A 427 -3.94 22.11 11.56
CA SER A 427 -4.45 20.95 10.81
C SER A 427 -3.64 19.69 11.10
N ILE A 428 -2.31 19.79 11.08
CA ILE A 428 -1.41 18.67 11.41
C ILE A 428 -1.68 18.16 12.82
N ARG A 429 -1.76 19.06 13.81
CA ARG A 429 -2.02 18.66 15.19
C ARG A 429 -3.38 17.99 15.34
N ARG A 430 -4.43 18.53 14.72
CA ARG A 430 -5.76 17.92 14.72
C ARG A 430 -5.75 16.47 14.20
N TYR A 431 -5.09 16.22 13.07
CA TYR A 431 -5.04 14.86 12.51
C TYR A 431 -4.07 13.95 13.28
N ALA A 432 -3.00 14.50 13.87
CA ALA A 432 -2.13 13.75 14.78
C ALA A 432 -2.91 13.25 15.99
N GLU A 433 -3.70 14.11 16.64
CA GLU A 433 -4.56 13.74 17.78
C GLU A 433 -5.56 12.65 17.41
N LEU A 434 -6.26 12.80 16.28
CA LEU A 434 -7.21 11.78 15.79
C LEU A 434 -6.53 10.42 15.56
N LEU A 435 -5.37 10.42 14.89
CA LEU A 435 -4.63 9.18 14.60
C LEU A 435 -4.11 8.53 15.88
N VAL A 436 -3.59 9.31 16.84
CA VAL A 436 -3.11 8.80 18.13
C VAL A 436 -4.26 8.21 18.95
N ASP A 437 -5.38 8.91 19.04
CA ASP A 437 -6.55 8.44 19.78
C ASP A 437 -7.04 7.10 19.18
N ARG A 438 -7.14 7.02 17.84
CA ARG A 438 -7.54 5.76 17.18
C ARG A 438 -6.52 4.63 17.37
N ARG A 439 -5.23 4.92 17.31
CA ARG A 439 -4.17 3.93 17.56
C ARG A 439 -4.23 3.39 18.99
N ARG A 440 -4.45 4.26 19.99
CA ARG A 440 -4.58 3.87 21.40
C ARG A 440 -5.82 3.02 21.65
N GLU A 441 -6.98 3.40 21.13
CA GLU A 441 -8.19 2.56 21.18
C GLU A 441 -7.93 1.17 20.57
N ARG A 442 -7.20 1.11 19.45
CA ARG A 442 -6.84 -0.16 18.82
C ARG A 442 -5.87 -0.97 19.67
N ALA A 443 -4.91 -0.34 20.33
CA ALA A 443 -3.88 -0.97 21.15
C ALA A 443 -4.40 -1.72 22.39
N GLU A 444 -5.61 -1.38 22.85
CA GLU A 444 -6.31 -2.09 23.93
C GLU A 444 -6.90 -3.43 23.48
N THR A 445 -7.03 -3.64 22.16
CA THR A 445 -7.62 -4.84 21.58
C THR A 445 -6.59 -5.92 21.26
N VAL A 446 -7.02 -7.18 21.28
CA VAL A 446 -6.18 -8.34 20.88
C VAL A 446 -5.69 -8.22 19.43
N ARG A 447 -6.49 -7.63 18.54
CA ARG A 447 -6.14 -7.46 17.13
C ARG A 447 -4.87 -6.63 16.92
N TRP A 448 -4.55 -5.74 17.87
CA TRP A 448 -3.31 -4.96 17.83
C TRP A 448 -2.06 -5.81 17.82
N GLU A 449 -2.08 -6.94 18.54
CA GLU A 449 -0.93 -7.86 18.60
C GLU A 449 -0.54 -8.34 17.20
N THR A 450 -1.52 -8.71 16.38
CA THR A 450 -1.23 -9.06 14.98
C THR A 450 -0.87 -7.83 14.15
N PHE A 451 -1.63 -6.74 14.28
CA PHE A 451 -1.52 -5.59 13.39
C PHE A 451 -0.17 -4.87 13.49
N ALA A 452 0.33 -4.64 14.72
CA ALA A 452 1.53 -3.87 14.97
C ALA A 452 2.72 -4.70 15.44
N LEU A 453 2.49 -5.83 16.13
CA LEU A 453 3.56 -6.68 16.68
C LEU A 453 3.82 -7.94 15.83
N GLY A 454 3.04 -8.14 14.76
CA GLY A 454 3.17 -9.32 13.89
C GLY A 454 2.99 -10.62 14.68
N VAL A 455 2.15 -10.61 15.71
CA VAL A 455 1.97 -11.79 16.57
C VAL A 455 1.25 -12.89 15.80
N ARG A 456 1.81 -14.09 15.84
CA ARG A 456 1.13 -15.34 15.50
C ARG A 456 1.16 -16.26 16.68
N TYR A 457 0.07 -16.99 16.86
CA TYR A 457 -0.01 -18.02 17.86
C TYR A 457 0.40 -19.36 17.26
N ILE A 458 1.19 -20.13 18.01
CA ILE A 458 1.68 -21.45 17.65
C ILE A 458 1.44 -22.37 18.85
N CYS A 459 0.95 -23.57 18.59
CA CYS A 459 0.68 -24.54 19.63
C CYS A 459 2.01 -25.12 20.14
N GLN A 460 2.21 -25.18 21.46
CA GLN A 460 3.46 -25.70 22.05
C GLN A 460 3.38 -27.19 22.41
N TYR A 461 2.21 -27.83 22.27
CA TYR A 461 2.01 -29.22 22.64
C TYR A 461 2.77 -30.18 21.72
N GLU A 462 3.57 -31.07 22.32
CA GLU A 462 4.28 -32.12 21.60
C GLU A 462 3.29 -33.06 20.88
N GLY A 463 3.61 -33.40 19.63
CA GLY A 463 2.76 -34.28 18.82
C GLY A 463 1.48 -33.65 18.27
N CYS A 464 1.25 -32.34 18.46
CA CYS A 464 0.10 -31.66 17.85
C CYS A 464 0.22 -31.63 16.32
N LYS A 465 -0.75 -32.26 15.62
CA LYS A 465 -0.76 -32.34 14.15
C LYS A 465 -0.94 -30.99 13.45
N ASP A 466 -1.57 -30.04 14.13
CA ASP A 466 -1.87 -28.72 13.57
C ASP A 466 -0.99 -27.62 14.19
N LYS A 467 0.19 -27.98 14.72
CA LYS A 467 1.02 -27.15 15.59
C LYS A 467 1.18 -25.70 15.12
N ASP A 468 1.40 -25.50 13.83
CA ASP A 468 1.70 -24.23 13.19
C ASP A 468 0.64 -23.80 12.17
N ASN A 469 -0.55 -24.41 12.18
CA ASN A 469 -1.61 -24.14 11.21
C ASN A 469 -1.10 -24.13 9.74
N LYS A 470 -0.38 -25.18 9.34
CA LYS A 470 0.24 -25.32 8.00
C LYS A 470 1.33 -24.25 7.76
N GLY A 471 2.16 -24.00 8.77
CA GLY A 471 3.28 -23.05 8.72
C GLY A 471 2.89 -21.56 8.80
N ARG A 472 1.63 -21.22 9.10
CA ARG A 472 1.14 -19.83 9.14
C ARG A 472 0.88 -19.29 10.54
N GLY A 473 0.71 -20.17 11.52
CA GLY A 473 0.19 -19.84 12.84
C GLY A 473 -1.28 -19.37 12.80
N TRP A 474 -1.85 -19.10 13.98
CA TRP A 474 -3.16 -18.45 14.10
C TRP A 474 -2.97 -16.94 14.26
N GLY A 475 -3.75 -16.16 13.50
CA GLY A 475 -3.73 -14.69 13.62
C GLY A 475 -4.60 -14.17 14.77
N GLY A 476 -5.74 -14.82 15.04
CA GLY A 476 -6.60 -14.49 16.16
C GLY A 476 -6.22 -15.27 17.42
N ARG A 477 -6.12 -14.57 18.57
CA ARG A 477 -6.05 -15.23 19.88
C ARG A 477 -7.27 -16.13 20.13
N GLY A 478 -8.45 -15.71 19.68
CA GLY A 478 -9.68 -16.51 19.75
C GLY A 478 -9.60 -17.79 18.92
N ASP A 479 -9.05 -17.73 17.70
CA ASP A 479 -8.88 -18.92 16.86
C ASP A 479 -7.88 -19.91 17.49
N PHE A 480 -6.85 -19.38 18.17
CA PHE A 480 -5.90 -20.19 18.91
C PHE A 480 -6.52 -20.84 20.15
N TYR A 481 -7.34 -20.09 20.89
CA TYR A 481 -8.15 -20.63 21.99
C TYR A 481 -9.04 -21.78 21.51
N ASP A 482 -9.76 -21.58 20.41
CA ASP A 482 -10.59 -22.61 19.77
C ASP A 482 -9.79 -23.86 19.41
N HIS A 483 -8.57 -23.69 18.91
CA HIS A 483 -7.66 -24.80 18.64
C HIS A 483 -7.28 -25.55 19.93
N LEU A 484 -6.83 -24.83 20.96
CA LEU A 484 -6.44 -25.42 22.24
C LEU A 484 -7.61 -26.14 22.91
N GLU A 485 -8.80 -25.57 22.86
CA GLU A 485 -10.00 -26.22 23.40
C GLU A 485 -10.33 -27.50 22.63
N ARG A 486 -10.38 -27.44 21.30
CA ARG A 486 -10.75 -28.60 20.46
C ARG A 486 -9.72 -29.73 20.45
N ARG A 487 -8.42 -29.41 20.54
CA ARG A 487 -7.34 -30.42 20.40
C ARG A 487 -6.64 -30.78 21.70
N HIS A 488 -6.77 -29.94 22.73
CA HIS A 488 -6.04 -30.11 23.98
C HIS A 488 -6.93 -30.02 25.23
N ASP A 489 -8.26 -29.99 25.09
CA ASP A 489 -9.24 -29.95 26.19
C ASP A 489 -8.87 -28.89 27.26
N LEU A 490 -8.54 -27.67 26.80
CA LEU A 490 -7.97 -26.59 27.62
C LEU A 490 -8.80 -26.33 28.88
N MET A 491 -10.11 -26.14 28.75
CA MET A 491 -11.00 -25.85 29.87
C MET A 491 -11.09 -27.01 30.87
N LYS A 492 -11.22 -28.26 30.39
CA LYS A 492 -11.22 -29.43 31.28
C LYS A 492 -9.90 -29.59 32.04
N ARG A 493 -8.78 -29.16 31.45
CA ARG A 493 -7.47 -29.20 32.12
C ARG A 493 -7.33 -28.09 33.14
N ALA A 494 -7.88 -26.90 32.88
CA ALA A 494 -7.98 -25.83 33.87
C ALA A 494 -8.84 -26.27 35.07
N GLU A 495 -10.02 -26.87 34.81
CA GLU A 495 -10.91 -27.40 35.87
C GLU A 495 -10.24 -28.48 36.73
N ARG A 496 -9.38 -29.30 36.13
CA ARG A 496 -8.62 -30.35 36.83
C ARG A 496 -7.36 -29.81 37.53
N GLY A 497 -7.14 -28.50 37.55
CA GLY A 497 -5.97 -27.85 38.14
C GLY A 497 -4.65 -28.13 37.40
N LYS A 498 -4.70 -28.66 36.17
CA LYS A 498 -3.52 -28.93 35.34
C LYS A 498 -3.04 -27.70 34.56
N VAL A 499 -3.88 -26.68 34.44
CA VAL A 499 -3.57 -25.35 33.90
C VAL A 499 -3.92 -24.36 34.98
N ARG A 500 -2.95 -23.52 35.39
CA ARG A 500 -3.15 -22.53 36.47
C ARG A 500 -3.93 -21.33 35.96
N ASP A 501 -3.58 -20.86 34.78
CA ASP A 501 -4.24 -19.75 34.09
C ASP A 501 -4.32 -20.04 32.59
N VAL A 502 -5.52 -19.91 32.04
CA VAL A 502 -5.80 -20.09 30.61
C VAL A 502 -5.11 -18.99 29.78
N GLU A 503 -5.00 -17.77 30.33
CA GLU A 503 -4.34 -16.67 29.63
C GLU A 503 -2.82 -16.88 29.52
N GLU A 504 -2.19 -17.51 30.52
CA GLU A 504 -0.77 -17.89 30.47
C GLU A 504 -0.50 -18.93 29.37
N GLU A 505 -1.39 -19.90 29.18
CA GLU A 505 -1.28 -20.90 28.11
C GLU A 505 -1.42 -20.26 26.71
N LEU A 506 -2.36 -19.32 26.56
CA LEU A 506 -2.50 -18.56 25.32
C LEU A 506 -1.27 -17.69 25.05
N ASP A 507 -0.72 -17.07 26.09
CA ASP A 507 0.50 -16.25 26.02
C ASP A 507 1.75 -17.08 25.68
N ALA A 508 1.83 -18.32 26.15
CA ALA A 508 2.94 -19.24 25.82
C ALA A 508 2.95 -19.62 24.32
N GLY A 509 1.81 -19.54 23.64
CA GLY A 509 1.72 -19.73 22.20
C GLY A 509 2.16 -18.52 21.38
N ARG A 510 2.37 -17.35 21.99
CA ARG A 510 2.65 -16.09 21.30
C ARG A 510 4.04 -16.09 20.67
N THR A 511 4.11 -15.79 19.37
CA THR A 511 5.36 -15.59 18.63
C THR A 511 5.30 -14.26 17.87
N PHE A 512 6.36 -13.44 17.95
CA PHE A 512 6.40 -12.07 17.41
C PHE A 512 7.06 -12.00 16.02
N GLY A 513 6.86 -10.88 15.32
CA GLY A 513 7.67 -10.51 14.15
C GLY A 513 7.22 -11.11 12.81
N PHE A 514 6.06 -11.76 12.72
CA PHE A 514 5.56 -12.27 11.44
C PHE A 514 5.12 -11.12 10.54
N GLY A 515 5.74 -11.02 9.36
CA GLY A 515 5.37 -10.05 8.33
C GLY A 515 5.65 -8.58 8.70
N LEU A 516 6.56 -8.33 9.64
CA LEU A 516 7.04 -6.99 10.04
C LEU A 516 8.39 -6.61 9.40
#